data_AF-A0A2E9UR95-F1
#
_entry.id   AF-A0A2E9UR95-F1
#
_cell.length_a   1.000
_cell.length_b   1.000
_cell.length_c   1.000
_cell.angle_alpha   90.00
_cell.angle_beta   90.00
_cell.angle_gamma   90.00
#
_symmetry.space_group_name_H-M   'P 1'
#
loop_
_entity.id
_entity.type
_entity.pdbx_description
1 polymer ?
#
loop_
_entity_poly.entity_id
_entity_poly.type
_entity_poly.pdbx_seq_one_letter_code
_entity_poly.pdbx_strand_id
1 'polypeptide(L)'
;MHGTQLPINLQESEKLPEPVFTPSTKAEDGLHDENISYEQAANIVGIEVAHLAKEKALELYTIGSEYAIERGIIIADTKFEMGFVDGDLVVADEILTPDSSRFWSRESWKPGSTPPSFDKQPVRDFLDGLDWDKSPPPPELPQNVITASAQRYREGYEKISNKNLDDWPGN
;
A
#
# COMPACT_ATOMS: atom_id res chain seq x y z
N MET A 1 -8.55 -12.41 -9.39
CA MET A 1 -7.40 -11.57 -9.00
C MET A 1 -6.22 -12.47 -8.68
N HIS A 2 -5.13 -12.41 -9.45
CA HIS A 2 -3.93 -13.26 -9.27
C HIS A 2 -4.25 -14.77 -9.16
N GLY A 3 -5.12 -15.27 -10.05
CA GLY A 3 -5.57 -16.68 -10.03
C GLY A 3 -6.72 -16.99 -9.05
N THR A 4 -7.01 -16.13 -8.07
CA THR A 4 -8.12 -16.31 -7.13
C THR A 4 -9.45 -15.83 -7.74
N GLN A 5 -10.51 -16.63 -7.63
CA GLN A 5 -11.85 -16.22 -8.04
C GLN A 5 -12.43 -15.20 -7.04
N LEU A 6 -13.05 -14.14 -7.56
CA LEU A 6 -13.73 -13.13 -6.76
C LEU A 6 -15.24 -13.19 -7.01
N PRO A 7 -16.05 -12.65 -6.09
CA PRO A 7 -17.47 -12.43 -6.35
C PRO A 7 -17.72 -11.72 -7.68
N ILE A 8 -18.80 -12.10 -8.36
CA ILE A 8 -19.26 -11.41 -9.56
C ILE A 8 -19.87 -10.06 -9.17
N ASN A 9 -19.79 -9.08 -10.08
CA ASN A 9 -20.40 -7.74 -9.93
C ASN A 9 -19.83 -6.87 -8.79
N LEU A 10 -18.58 -7.06 -8.39
CA LEU A 10 -17.90 -6.12 -7.49
C LEU A 10 -17.82 -4.73 -8.11
N GLN A 11 -18.12 -3.71 -7.32
CA GLN A 11 -17.90 -2.32 -7.67
C GLN A 11 -16.44 -1.91 -7.39
N GLU A 12 -16.01 -0.83 -8.02
CA GLU A 12 -14.73 -0.19 -7.72
C GLU A 12 -14.64 0.15 -6.22
N SER A 13 -13.49 -0.12 -5.60
CA SER A 13 -13.25 0.11 -4.17
C SER A 13 -14.21 -0.63 -3.23
N GLU A 14 -14.96 -1.63 -3.71
CA GLU A 14 -15.81 -2.46 -2.86
C GLU A 14 -14.94 -3.35 -1.95
N LYS A 15 -15.35 -3.45 -0.68
CA LYS A 15 -14.65 -4.31 0.28
C LYS A 15 -14.82 -5.77 -0.15
N LEU A 16 -13.71 -6.49 -0.31
CA LEU A 16 -13.75 -7.93 -0.57
C LEU A 16 -14.31 -8.70 0.64
N PRO A 17 -14.93 -9.88 0.44
CA PRO A 17 -15.42 -10.70 1.55
C PRO A 17 -14.32 -11.08 2.55
N GLU A 18 -13.11 -11.32 2.04
CA GLU A 18 -11.89 -11.58 2.79
C GLU A 18 -10.70 -10.92 2.08
N PRO A 19 -9.63 -10.55 2.82
CA PRO A 19 -8.39 -10.11 2.21
C PRO A 19 -7.77 -11.23 1.37
N VAL A 20 -7.15 -10.88 0.25
CA VAL A 20 -6.59 -11.85 -0.69
C VAL A 20 -5.10 -11.61 -0.83
N PHE A 21 -4.32 -12.69 -0.77
CA PHE A 21 -2.89 -12.65 -1.02
C PHE A 21 -2.62 -12.61 -2.53
N THR A 22 -2.03 -11.50 -3.00
CA THR A 22 -1.79 -11.21 -4.42
C THR A 22 -0.30 -10.94 -4.65
N PRO A 23 0.52 -12.00 -4.80
CA PRO A 23 1.97 -11.83 -4.93
C PRO A 23 2.36 -11.19 -6.26
N SER A 24 3.49 -10.51 -6.26
CA SER A 24 4.18 -10.03 -7.47
C SER A 24 5.64 -10.46 -7.46
N THR A 25 6.28 -10.50 -8.63
CA THR A 25 7.74 -10.57 -8.72
C THR A 25 8.34 -9.23 -8.31
N LYS A 26 9.61 -9.25 -7.88
CA LYS A 26 10.43 -8.06 -7.68
C LYS A 26 11.28 -7.88 -8.93
N ALA A 27 10.95 -6.89 -9.76
CA ALA A 27 11.66 -6.67 -11.01
C ALA A 27 13.01 -5.96 -10.79
N GLU A 28 13.94 -6.10 -11.73
CA GLU A 28 15.18 -5.30 -11.74
C GLU A 28 14.88 -3.82 -11.99
N ASP A 29 15.83 -2.94 -11.60
CA ASP A 29 15.68 -1.49 -11.73
C ASP A 29 15.29 -1.08 -13.16
N GLY A 30 14.12 -0.44 -13.29
CA GLY A 30 13.58 0.04 -14.57
C GLY A 30 12.51 -0.87 -15.20
N LEU A 31 12.20 -2.02 -14.59
CA LEU A 31 11.09 -2.89 -14.97
C LEU A 31 9.96 -2.81 -13.93
N HIS A 32 8.74 -3.20 -14.34
CA HIS A 32 7.58 -3.25 -13.45
C HIS A 32 7.43 -4.64 -12.82
N ASP A 33 7.05 -4.67 -11.55
CA ASP A 33 6.66 -5.90 -10.86
C ASP A 33 5.51 -6.60 -11.60
N GLU A 34 5.63 -7.91 -11.77
CA GLU A 34 4.61 -8.70 -12.45
C GLU A 34 3.71 -9.40 -11.44
N ASN A 35 2.40 -9.21 -11.58
CA ASN A 35 1.40 -9.93 -10.79
C ASN A 35 1.44 -11.42 -11.12
N ILE A 36 1.69 -12.25 -10.11
CA ILE A 36 1.78 -13.71 -10.24
C ILE A 36 0.73 -14.42 -9.38
N SER A 37 0.41 -15.66 -9.74
CA SER A 37 -0.44 -16.53 -8.93
C SER A 37 0.31 -17.07 -7.71
N TYR A 38 -0.42 -17.57 -6.72
CA TYR A 38 0.16 -18.25 -5.57
C TYR A 38 1.02 -19.45 -5.98
N GLU A 39 0.58 -20.23 -6.97
CA GLU A 39 1.31 -21.38 -7.49
C GLU A 39 2.64 -20.96 -8.14
N GLN A 40 2.64 -19.84 -8.88
CA GLN A 40 3.87 -19.28 -9.44
C GLN A 40 4.83 -18.83 -8.34
N ALA A 41 4.32 -18.13 -7.31
CA ALA A 41 5.15 -17.74 -6.16
C ALA A 41 5.74 -18.97 -5.46
N ALA A 42 4.94 -20.02 -5.20
CA ALA A 42 5.39 -21.27 -4.61
C ALA A 42 6.44 -22.00 -5.45
N ASN A 43 6.37 -21.93 -6.77
CA ASN A 43 7.41 -22.47 -7.66
C ASN A 43 8.74 -21.70 -7.56
N ILE A 44 8.69 -20.40 -7.25
CA ILE A 44 9.87 -19.54 -7.13
C ILE A 44 10.54 -19.72 -5.77
N VAL A 45 9.77 -19.62 -4.67
CA VAL A 45 10.32 -19.58 -3.31
C VAL A 45 10.19 -20.89 -2.53
N GLY A 46 9.50 -21.89 -3.09
CA GLY A 46 9.13 -23.12 -2.42
C GLY A 46 7.78 -23.04 -1.71
N ILE A 47 7.05 -24.17 -1.67
CA ILE A 47 5.68 -24.22 -1.16
C ILE A 47 5.56 -23.85 0.32
N GLU A 48 6.52 -24.26 1.15
CA GLU A 48 6.51 -23.98 2.59
C GLU A 48 6.70 -22.49 2.86
N VAL A 49 7.63 -21.85 2.12
CA VAL A 49 7.90 -20.41 2.23
C VAL A 49 6.71 -19.60 1.73
N ALA A 50 6.14 -19.97 0.57
CA ALA A 50 4.96 -19.29 0.03
C ALA A 50 3.74 -19.38 0.95
N HIS A 51 3.53 -20.54 1.59
CA HIS A 51 2.47 -20.71 2.58
C HIS A 51 2.68 -19.80 3.78
N LEU A 52 3.87 -19.82 4.38
CA LEU A 52 4.18 -18.99 5.55
C LEU A 52 4.08 -17.50 5.23
N ALA A 53 4.60 -17.06 4.07
CA ALA A 53 4.51 -15.69 3.62
C ALA A 53 3.05 -15.23 3.45
N LYS A 54 2.21 -16.08 2.85
CA LYS A 54 0.77 -15.83 2.71
C LYS A 54 0.09 -15.68 4.08
N GLU A 55 0.31 -16.62 5.00
CA GLU A 55 -0.27 -16.56 6.33
C GLU A 55 0.13 -15.28 7.07
N LYS A 56 1.42 -14.95 7.08
CA LYS A 56 1.93 -13.76 7.76
C LYS A 56 1.48 -12.46 7.12
N ALA A 57 1.43 -12.38 5.79
CA ALA A 57 0.93 -11.19 5.10
C ALA A 57 -0.55 -10.93 5.42
N LEU A 58 -1.39 -11.97 5.40
CA LEU A 58 -2.81 -11.84 5.71
C LEU A 58 -3.05 -11.53 7.19
N GLU A 59 -2.29 -12.15 8.11
CA GLU A 59 -2.34 -11.86 9.55
C GLU A 59 -2.00 -10.38 9.82
N LEU A 60 -0.87 -9.89 9.31
CA LEU A 60 -0.41 -8.51 9.51
C LEU A 60 -1.35 -7.48 8.88
N TYR A 61 -1.82 -7.75 7.65
CA TYR A 61 -2.80 -6.88 7.00
C TYR A 61 -4.09 -6.79 7.81
N THR A 62 -4.58 -7.92 8.33
CA THR A 62 -5.82 -7.96 9.11
C THR A 62 -5.68 -7.11 10.37
N ILE A 63 -4.62 -7.34 11.16
CA ILE A 63 -4.34 -6.57 12.38
C ILE A 63 -4.24 -5.08 12.08
N GLY A 64 -3.45 -4.71 11.06
CA GLY A 64 -3.21 -3.32 10.70
C GLY A 64 -4.45 -2.60 10.17
N SER A 65 -5.21 -3.25 9.28
CA SER A 65 -6.43 -2.68 8.69
C SER A 65 -7.55 -2.53 9.71
N GLU A 66 -7.72 -3.48 10.64
CA GLU A 66 -8.66 -3.38 11.75
C GLU A 66 -8.28 -2.27 12.73
N TYR A 67 -6.98 -2.10 13.02
CA TYR A 67 -6.53 -1.00 13.85
C TYR A 67 -6.75 0.38 13.20
N ALA A 68 -6.50 0.46 11.89
CA ALA A 68 -6.65 1.69 11.12
C ALA A 68 -8.11 2.12 10.96
N ILE A 69 -9.03 1.16 10.76
CA ILE A 69 -10.45 1.47 10.50
C ILE A 69 -11.15 2.12 11.70
N GLU A 70 -10.70 1.80 12.91
CA GLU A 70 -11.12 2.45 14.17
C GLU A 70 -10.70 3.91 14.24
N ARG A 71 -9.64 4.29 13.51
CA ARG A 71 -9.07 5.66 13.45
C ARG A 71 -9.49 6.41 12.19
N GLY A 72 -10.49 5.90 11.48
CA GLY A 72 -11.05 6.54 10.30
C GLY A 72 -10.20 6.38 9.03
N ILE A 73 -9.27 5.42 9.00
CA ILE A 73 -8.46 5.12 7.82
C ILE A 73 -8.78 3.70 7.32
N ILE A 74 -9.10 3.57 6.04
CA ILE A 74 -9.17 2.28 5.35
C ILE A 74 -7.82 2.02 4.71
N ILE A 75 -7.22 0.86 5.02
CA ILE A 75 -6.05 0.35 4.28
C ILE A 75 -6.59 -0.58 3.20
N ALA A 76 -6.65 -0.12 1.96
CA ALA A 76 -7.26 -0.88 0.86
C ALA A 76 -6.42 -2.09 0.45
N ASP A 77 -5.10 -1.91 0.42
CA ASP A 77 -4.09 -2.92 0.15
C ASP A 77 -2.74 -2.48 0.73
N THR A 78 -1.79 -3.41 0.79
CA THR A 78 -0.41 -3.15 1.20
C THR A 78 0.56 -4.14 0.56
N LYS A 79 1.80 -3.70 0.37
CA LYS A 79 2.96 -4.56 0.11
C LYS A 79 3.66 -4.89 1.42
N PHE A 80 4.14 -6.13 1.55
CA PHE A 80 5.11 -6.53 2.56
C PHE A 80 6.31 -7.14 1.86
N GLU A 81 7.53 -6.84 2.31
CA GLU A 81 8.72 -7.61 1.94
C GLU A 81 9.11 -8.53 3.08
N MET A 82 9.55 -9.73 2.73
CA MET A 82 9.99 -10.72 3.71
C MET A 82 11.32 -11.32 3.27
N GLY A 83 12.16 -11.64 4.25
CA GLY A 83 13.46 -12.25 4.03
C GLY A 83 13.85 -13.17 5.17
N PHE A 84 14.86 -14.00 4.96
CA PHE A 84 15.36 -14.90 5.99
C PHE A 84 16.45 -14.24 6.84
N VAL A 85 16.29 -14.32 8.15
CA VAL A 85 17.30 -13.93 9.14
C VAL A 85 17.48 -15.11 10.08
N ASP A 86 18.70 -15.66 10.17
CA ASP A 86 19.04 -16.82 11.02
C ASP A 86 18.12 -18.05 10.84
N GLY A 87 17.53 -18.20 9.64
CA GLY A 87 16.64 -19.30 9.29
C GLY A 87 15.15 -19.01 9.48
N ASP A 88 14.79 -17.89 10.11
CA ASP A 88 13.41 -17.46 10.29
C ASP A 88 12.97 -16.49 9.19
N LEU A 89 11.72 -16.62 8.73
CA LEU A 89 11.12 -15.66 7.80
C LEU A 89 10.66 -14.42 8.56
N VAL A 90 11.27 -13.28 8.24
CA VAL A 90 11.07 -12.00 8.92
C VAL A 90 10.51 -10.98 7.95
N VAL A 91 9.56 -10.16 8.40
CA VAL A 91 9.09 -9.00 7.64
C VAL A 91 10.14 -7.89 7.71
N ALA A 92 10.46 -7.33 6.56
CA ALA A 92 11.42 -6.27 6.37
C ALA A 92 10.78 -5.10 5.61
N ASP A 93 11.62 -4.14 5.20
CA ASP A 93 11.20 -2.89 4.55
C ASP A 93 10.27 -2.06 5.47
N GLU A 94 9.60 -1.06 4.91
CA GLU A 94 8.53 -0.35 5.59
C GLU A 94 7.23 -1.20 5.69
N ILE A 95 6.44 -0.93 6.73
CA ILE A 95 5.23 -1.68 7.05
C ILE A 95 4.07 -0.71 7.21
N LEU A 96 3.02 -0.89 6.40
CA LEU A 96 1.77 -0.14 6.49
C LEU A 96 1.98 1.38 6.49
N THR A 97 2.79 1.87 5.55
CA THR A 97 2.96 3.31 5.30
C THR A 97 2.11 3.75 4.10
N PRO A 98 1.86 5.05 3.91
CA PRO A 98 1.17 5.56 2.72
C PRO A 98 1.95 5.34 1.40
N ASP A 99 3.21 4.89 1.46
CA ASP A 99 4.01 4.53 0.28
C ASP A 99 3.85 3.06 -0.08
N SER A 100 3.83 2.18 0.93
CA SER A 100 3.61 0.74 0.75
C SER A 100 2.14 0.34 0.61
N SER A 101 1.21 1.25 0.93
CA SER A 101 -0.21 0.94 1.12
C SER A 101 -1.12 2.07 0.64
N ARG A 102 -2.32 1.71 0.16
CA ARG A 102 -3.36 2.70 -0.18
C ARG A 102 -4.20 3.04 1.05
N PHE A 103 -4.02 4.26 1.55
CA PHE A 103 -4.73 4.77 2.73
C PHE A 103 -5.89 5.66 2.29
N TRP A 104 -7.12 5.26 2.59
CA TRP A 104 -8.33 6.03 2.25
C TRP A 104 -9.02 6.58 3.48
N SER A 105 -9.67 7.74 3.34
CA SER A 105 -10.57 8.26 4.37
C SER A 105 -11.81 7.38 4.49
N ARG A 106 -12.05 6.83 5.67
CA ARG A 106 -13.27 6.05 5.96
C ARG A 106 -14.53 6.87 5.73
N GLU A 107 -14.51 8.15 6.08
CA GLU A 107 -15.65 9.06 5.95
C GLU A 107 -16.01 9.31 4.47
N SER A 108 -15.01 9.36 3.59
CA SER A 108 -15.19 9.65 2.17
C SER A 108 -15.37 8.40 1.30
N TRP A 109 -15.20 7.20 1.87
CA TRP A 109 -15.26 5.96 1.12
C TRP A 109 -16.71 5.57 0.78
N LYS A 110 -16.92 5.26 -0.50
CA LYS A 110 -18.15 4.67 -1.02
C LYS A 110 -17.81 3.69 -2.15
N PRO A 111 -18.35 2.46 -2.14
CA PRO A 111 -18.25 1.56 -3.29
C PRO A 111 -18.72 2.24 -4.58
N GLY A 112 -18.01 1.95 -5.67
CA GLY A 112 -18.21 2.56 -6.98
C GLY A 112 -17.45 3.88 -7.21
N SER A 113 -16.47 4.22 -6.35
CA SER A 113 -15.63 5.41 -6.51
C SER A 113 -14.22 5.22 -5.96
N THR A 114 -13.24 5.94 -6.51
CA THR A 114 -11.89 6.06 -5.93
C THR A 114 -11.90 7.11 -4.81
N PRO A 115 -11.65 6.74 -3.54
CA PRO A 115 -11.61 7.71 -2.44
C PRO A 115 -10.34 8.58 -2.49
N PRO A 116 -10.36 9.77 -1.87
CA PRO A 116 -9.13 10.53 -1.62
C PRO A 116 -8.14 9.70 -0.81
N SER A 117 -6.90 9.58 -1.31
CA SER A 117 -5.81 8.84 -0.68
C SER A 117 -4.94 9.75 0.20
N PHE A 118 -4.42 9.24 1.32
CA PHE A 118 -3.45 9.96 2.18
C PHE A 118 -2.01 9.91 1.64
N ASP A 119 -1.83 9.53 0.37
CA ASP A 119 -0.54 9.35 -0.29
C ASP A 119 -0.15 10.55 -1.19
N LYS A 120 0.67 10.25 -2.19
CA LYS A 120 1.19 11.16 -3.23
C LYS A 120 0.13 11.77 -4.15
N GLN A 121 -1.16 11.73 -3.83
CA GLN A 121 -2.23 12.32 -4.65
C GLN A 121 -1.97 13.79 -5.07
N PRO A 122 -1.52 14.72 -4.20
CA PRO A 122 -1.22 16.09 -4.64
C PRO A 122 -0.14 16.18 -5.71
N VAL A 123 0.85 15.27 -5.66
CA VAL A 123 1.92 15.18 -6.66
C VAL A 123 1.35 14.62 -7.96
N ARG A 124 0.54 13.55 -7.89
CA ARG A 124 -0.12 12.97 -9.08
C ARG A 124 -1.00 14.00 -9.77
N ASP A 125 -1.87 14.68 -9.02
CA ASP A 125 -2.78 15.71 -9.55
C ASP A 125 -2.01 16.86 -10.21
N PHE A 126 -0.89 17.28 -9.61
CA PHE A 126 -0.03 18.31 -10.20
C PHE A 126 0.61 17.85 -11.51
N LEU A 127 1.21 16.65 -11.52
CA LEU A 127 1.91 16.12 -12.69
C LEU A 127 0.97 15.80 -13.84
N ASP A 128 -0.21 15.25 -13.57
CA ASP A 128 -1.24 14.96 -14.58
C ASP A 128 -1.83 16.25 -15.19
N GLY A 129 -1.64 17.40 -14.54
CA GLY A 129 -1.98 18.73 -15.07
C GLY A 129 -0.92 19.33 -15.99
N LEU A 130 0.23 18.69 -16.16
CA LEU A 130 1.33 19.15 -17.02
C LEU A 130 1.33 18.42 -18.36
N ASP A 131 1.83 19.10 -19.39
CA ASP A 131 2.20 18.46 -20.66
C ASP A 131 3.58 17.80 -20.54
N TRP A 132 3.70 16.86 -19.60
CA TRP A 132 4.94 16.11 -19.34
C TRP A 132 4.73 14.64 -19.67
N ASP A 133 5.58 14.10 -20.53
CA ASP A 133 5.52 12.72 -21.03
C ASP A 133 6.03 11.66 -20.04
N LYS A 134 6.25 12.06 -18.78
CA LYS A 134 6.80 11.22 -17.69
C LYS A 134 8.25 10.78 -17.93
N SER A 135 8.97 11.45 -18.84
CA SER A 135 10.40 11.21 -19.07
C SER A 135 11.29 11.98 -18.08
N PRO A 136 12.39 11.40 -17.59
CA PRO A 136 13.35 12.12 -16.76
C PRO A 136 14.08 13.24 -17.53
N PRO A 137 14.42 14.37 -16.89
CA PRO A 137 14.15 14.70 -15.48
C PRO A 137 12.70 15.15 -15.25
N PRO A 138 12.10 14.84 -14.07
CA PRO A 138 10.77 15.33 -13.74
C PRO A 138 10.76 16.85 -13.52
N PRO A 139 9.61 17.52 -13.73
CA PRO A 139 9.45 18.93 -13.42
C PRO A 139 9.59 19.18 -11.91
N GLU A 140 10.04 20.39 -11.55
CA GLU A 140 10.08 20.82 -10.15
C GLU A 140 8.68 20.94 -9.56
N LEU A 141 8.52 20.46 -8.32
CA LEU A 141 7.25 20.57 -7.60
C LEU A 141 7.14 21.95 -6.95
N PRO A 142 6.04 22.69 -7.13
CA PRO A 142 5.85 23.97 -6.47
C PRO A 142 5.63 23.76 -4.96
N GLN A 143 6.00 24.76 -4.16
CA GLN A 143 6.00 24.67 -2.70
C GLN A 143 4.64 24.27 -2.11
N ASN A 144 3.53 24.69 -2.72
CA ASN A 144 2.19 24.32 -2.28
C ASN A 144 1.92 22.81 -2.42
N VAL A 145 2.44 22.16 -3.46
CA VAL A 145 2.31 20.71 -3.66
C VAL A 145 3.16 19.98 -2.63
N ILE A 146 4.40 20.43 -2.40
CA ILE A 146 5.29 19.87 -1.37
C ILE A 146 4.62 19.95 0.01
N THR A 147 4.13 21.13 0.40
CA THR A 147 3.46 21.33 1.69
C THR A 147 2.19 20.49 1.80
N ALA A 148 1.37 20.42 0.74
CA ALA A 148 0.16 19.61 0.74
C ALA A 148 0.45 18.11 0.87
N SER A 149 1.49 17.60 0.20
CA SER A 149 1.94 16.22 0.35
C SER A 149 2.42 15.95 1.77
N ALA A 150 3.32 16.77 2.31
CA ALA A 150 3.83 16.60 3.67
C ALA A 150 2.71 16.59 4.73
N GLN A 151 1.72 17.47 4.56
CA GLN A 151 0.56 17.55 5.44
C GLN A 151 -0.27 16.25 5.43
N ARG A 152 -0.44 15.59 4.26
CA ARG A 152 -1.16 14.31 4.18
C ARG A 152 -0.45 13.18 4.93
N TYR A 153 0.88 13.07 4.80
CA TYR A 153 1.65 12.08 5.56
C TYR A 153 1.55 12.34 7.06
N ARG A 154 1.63 13.61 7.48
CA ARG A 154 1.42 14.00 8.88
C ARG A 154 0.04 13.58 9.37
N GLU A 155 -1.02 13.94 8.64
CA GLU A 155 -2.39 13.57 9.01
C GLU A 155 -2.57 12.05 9.12
N GLY A 156 -2.00 11.29 8.18
CA GLY A 156 -2.02 9.83 8.23
C GLY A 156 -1.31 9.28 9.48
N TYR A 157 -0.10 9.77 9.76
CA TYR A 157 0.67 9.41 10.95
C TYR A 157 -0.08 9.74 12.24
N GLU A 158 -0.55 10.98 12.39
CA GLU A 158 -1.16 11.46 13.63
C GLU A 158 -2.50 10.74 13.90
N LYS A 159 -3.28 10.44 12.85
CA LYS A 159 -4.50 9.61 12.99
C LYS A 159 -4.21 8.18 13.40
N ILE A 160 -3.24 7.51 12.76
CA ILE A 160 -2.92 6.11 13.07
C ILE A 160 -2.29 6.01 14.47
N SER A 161 -1.33 6.87 14.77
CA SER A 161 -0.53 6.76 15.98
C SER A 161 -1.17 7.41 17.21
N ASN A 162 -2.11 8.35 17.01
CA ASN A 162 -2.60 9.29 18.04
C ASN A 162 -1.45 10.07 18.72
N LYS A 163 -0.36 10.32 18.00
CA LYS A 163 0.78 11.13 18.45
C LYS A 163 0.92 12.35 17.57
N ASN A 164 1.57 13.41 18.08
CA ASN A 164 2.00 14.53 17.27
C ASN A 164 3.32 14.17 16.59
N LEU A 165 3.44 14.41 15.28
CA LEU A 165 4.69 14.10 14.56
C LEU A 165 5.86 14.96 15.04
N ASP A 166 5.62 16.17 15.54
CA ASP A 166 6.66 17.07 16.07
C ASP A 166 7.34 16.52 17.34
N ASP A 167 6.70 15.57 18.03
CA ASP A 167 7.28 14.87 19.18
C ASP A 167 8.21 13.71 18.74
N TRP A 168 8.31 13.43 17.44
CA TRP A 168 9.16 12.36 16.92
C TRP A 168 10.65 12.70 17.10
N PRO A 169 11.49 11.77 17.60
CA PRO A 169 12.91 12.04 17.78
C PRO A 169 13.59 12.49 16.49
N GLY A 170 14.28 13.63 16.55
CA GLY A 170 15.02 14.20 15.41
C GLY A 170 14.29 15.33 14.66
N ASN A 171 13.06 15.66 15.05
CA ASN A 171 12.40 16.92 14.68
C ASN A 171 12.88 18.10 15.52
#